data_AF-A0A0H5RSL7-F1
#
_entry.id   AF-A0A0H5RSL7-F1
#
_cell.length_a   1.000
_cell.length_b   1.000
_cell.length_c   1.000
_cell.angle_alpha   90.00
_cell.angle_beta   90.00
_cell.angle_gamma   90.00
#
_symmetry.space_group_name_H-M   'P 1'
#
loop_
_entity.id
_entity.type
_entity.pdbx_description
1 polymer ?
#
loop_
_entity_poly.entity_id
_entity_poly.type
_entity_poly.pdbx_seq_one_letter_code
_entity_poly.pdbx_strand_id
1 'polypeptide(L)'
;MGSELKVTPAGLRAAAAGETAVSQAIAGLGVGEVLGTAASAMPGLQSGAACGQVSSVVDGAVQAVSSEVGAHAGKLTDAASAYQRTDDEYAHRLNSAKPAG
;
A
#
# COMPACT_ATOMS: atom_id res chain seq x y z
N MET A 1 -21.93 21.23 -12.67
CA MET A 1 -21.94 19.84 -13.17
C MET A 1 -20.49 19.41 -13.31
N GLY A 2 -20.03 18.49 -12.47
CA GLY A 2 -18.66 17.98 -12.56
C GLY A 2 -18.52 17.11 -13.80
N SER A 3 -17.45 17.30 -14.55
CA SER A 3 -17.05 16.42 -15.64
C SER A 3 -17.06 14.96 -15.18
N GLU A 4 -17.64 14.07 -16.00
CA GLU A 4 -17.67 12.63 -15.74
C GLU A 4 -16.24 12.12 -15.49
N LEU A 5 -15.98 11.67 -14.26
CA LEU A 5 -14.67 11.17 -13.85
C LEU A 5 -14.40 9.87 -14.59
N LYS A 6 -13.52 9.91 -15.60
CA LYS A 6 -13.01 8.71 -16.26
C LYS A 6 -11.94 8.08 -15.39
N VAL A 7 -12.26 6.94 -14.79
CA VAL A 7 -11.31 6.16 -14.00
C VAL A 7 -10.59 5.18 -14.91
N THR A 8 -9.26 5.14 -14.82
CA THR A 8 -8.43 4.17 -15.54
C THR A 8 -8.05 3.03 -14.58
N PRO A 9 -8.62 1.81 -14.71
CA PRO A 9 -8.33 0.69 -13.81
C PRO A 9 -6.84 0.32 -13.75
N ALA A 10 -6.13 0.45 -14.88
CA ALA A 10 -4.68 0.24 -14.93
C ALA A 10 -3.91 1.25 -14.05
N GLY A 11 -4.37 2.51 -13.98
CA GLY A 11 -3.78 3.54 -13.12
C GLY A 11 -3.96 3.23 -11.64
N LEU A 12 -5.14 2.74 -11.25
CA LEU A 12 -5.41 2.32 -9.86
C LEU A 12 -4.53 1.13 -9.45
N ARG A 13 -4.36 0.13 -10.33
CA ARG A 13 -3.46 -1.00 -10.08
C ARG A 13 -1.99 -0.58 -10.00
N ALA A 14 -1.56 0.35 -10.86
CA ALA A 14 -0.21 0.89 -10.81
C ALA A 14 0.04 1.65 -9.49
N ALA A 15 -0.94 2.44 -9.02
CA ALA A 15 -0.85 3.13 -7.73
C ALA A 15 -0.77 2.13 -6.57
N ALA A 16 -1.61 1.10 -6.55
CA ALA A 16 -1.57 0.03 -5.55
C ALA A 16 -0.20 -0.69 -5.51
N ALA A 17 0.39 -0.97 -6.68
CA ALA A 17 1.71 -1.56 -6.78
C ALA A 17 2.81 -0.61 -6.27
N GLY A 18 2.72 0.68 -6.58
CA GLY A 18 3.64 1.70 -6.07
C GLY A 18 3.57 1.83 -4.55
N GLU A 19 2.37 1.86 -3.97
CA GLU A 19 2.14 1.86 -2.52
C GLU A 19 2.76 0.63 -1.85
N THR A 20 2.53 -0.55 -2.42
CA THR A 20 3.15 -1.80 -1.94
C THR A 20 4.68 -1.72 -1.98
N ALA A 21 5.26 -1.19 -3.05
CA ALA A 21 6.70 -1.04 -3.18
C ALA A 21 7.29 -0.05 -2.15
N VAL A 22 6.61 1.07 -1.90
CA VAL A 22 7.02 2.04 -0.87
C VAL A 22 6.96 1.42 0.53
N SER A 23 5.90 0.67 0.86
CA SER A 23 5.80 -0.04 2.14
C SER A 23 6.95 -1.04 2.31
N GLN A 24 7.27 -1.82 1.28
CA GLN A 24 8.40 -2.75 1.30
C GLN A 24 9.75 -2.03 1.45
N ALA A 25 9.94 -0.89 0.78
CA ALA A 25 11.15 -0.09 0.91
C ALA A 25 11.33 0.44 2.34
N ILE A 26 10.25 0.94 2.97
CA ILE A 26 10.26 1.41 4.36
C ILE A 26 10.58 0.26 5.32
N ALA A 27 9.95 -0.90 5.15
CA ALA A 27 10.24 -2.09 5.96
C ALA A 27 11.69 -2.56 5.79
N GLY A 28 12.23 -2.45 4.58
CA GLY A 28 13.62 -2.80 4.25
C GLY A 28 14.68 -1.85 4.81
N LEU A 29 14.31 -0.68 5.34
CA LEU A 29 15.29 0.23 5.99
C LEU A 29 15.88 -0.37 7.27
N GLY A 30 15.22 -1.35 7.90
CA GLY A 30 15.77 -2.11 9.04
C GLY A 30 16.13 -1.25 10.26
N VAL A 31 15.51 -0.08 10.42
CA VAL A 31 15.91 0.91 11.43
C VAL A 31 15.80 0.35 12.86
N GLY A 32 14.76 -0.45 13.14
CA GLY A 32 14.61 -1.12 14.43
C GLY A 32 15.76 -2.09 14.75
N GLU A 33 16.22 -2.86 13.76
CA GLU A 33 17.35 -3.78 13.90
C GLU A 33 18.66 -3.04 14.20
N VAL A 34 18.92 -1.93 13.49
CA VAL A 34 20.08 -1.08 13.73
C VAL A 34 20.08 -0.53 15.16
N LEU A 35 18.92 -0.05 15.62
CA LEU A 35 18.76 0.48 16.98
C LEU A 35 18.87 -0.62 18.05
N GLY A 36 18.32 -1.81 17.80
CA GLY A 36 18.44 -2.96 18.70
C GLY A 36 19.89 -3.46 18.81
N THR A 37 20.62 -3.44 17.71
CA THR A 37 22.06 -3.75 17.68
C THR A 37 22.85 -2.71 18.47
N ALA A 38 22.57 -1.42 18.27
CA ALA A 38 23.21 -0.34 19.03
C ALA A 38 22.92 -0.46 20.53
N ALA A 39 21.68 -0.80 20.91
CA ALA A 39 21.31 -1.03 22.31
C ALA A 39 22.13 -2.17 22.94
N SER A 40 22.29 -3.28 22.19
CA SER A 40 23.02 -4.47 22.64
C SER A 40 24.54 -4.21 22.77
N ALA A 41 25.08 -3.29 21.97
CA ALA A 41 26.49 -2.88 22.03
C ALA A 41 26.80 -1.93 23.21
N MET A 42 25.77 -1.36 23.87
CA MET A 42 25.91 -0.35 24.92
C MET A 42 25.24 -0.76 26.25
N PRO A 43 25.58 -1.92 26.83
CA PRO A 43 24.92 -2.41 28.05
C PRO A 43 25.20 -1.48 29.24
N GLY A 44 24.15 -1.17 30.00
CA GLY A 44 24.24 -0.32 31.19
C GLY A 44 24.30 1.19 30.92
N LEU A 45 24.38 1.60 29.64
CA LEU A 45 24.30 3.01 29.26
C LEU A 45 22.84 3.42 29.01
N GLN A 46 22.48 4.62 29.48
CA GLN A 46 21.16 5.21 29.22
C GLN A 46 20.87 5.35 27.72
N SER A 47 21.90 5.63 26.92
CA SER A 47 21.80 5.67 25.45
C SER A 47 21.43 4.30 24.87
N GLY A 48 21.99 3.20 25.40
CA GLY A 48 21.64 1.84 24.99
C GLY A 48 20.17 1.50 25.30
N ALA A 49 19.70 1.86 26.50
CA ALA A 49 18.29 1.70 26.87
C ALA A 49 17.35 2.51 25.97
N ALA A 50 17.72 3.77 25.66
CA ALA A 50 16.97 4.62 24.75
C ALA A 50 16.92 4.04 23.33
N CYS A 51 18.04 3.52 22.80
CA CYS A 51 18.07 2.84 21.50
C CYS A 51 17.12 1.64 21.45
N GLY A 52 17.08 0.82 22.51
CA GLY A 52 16.17 -0.33 22.58
C GLY A 52 14.70 0.09 22.63
N GLN A 53 14.37 1.16 23.35
CA GLN A 53 13.01 1.67 23.40
C GLN A 53 12.56 2.27 22.05
N VAL A 54 13.42 3.08 21.42
CA VAL A 54 13.12 3.69 20.11
C VAL A 54 13.01 2.62 19.02
N SER A 55 13.83 1.56 19.07
CA SER A 55 13.74 0.41 18.16
C SER A 55 12.31 -0.14 18.10
N SER A 56 11.72 -0.44 19.26
CA SER A 56 10.35 -0.95 19.34
C SER A 56 9.28 0.03 18.84
N VAL A 57 9.46 1.33 19.11
CA VAL A 57 8.54 2.37 18.61
C VAL A 57 8.61 2.47 17.09
N VAL A 58 9.81 2.44 16.51
CA VAL A 58 10.01 2.49 15.06
C VAL A 58 9.44 1.25 14.39
N ASP A 59 9.66 0.06 14.93
CA ASP A 59 9.09 -1.18 14.40
C ASP A 59 7.55 -1.14 14.40
N GLY A 60 6.94 -0.65 15.48
CA GLY A 60 5.49 -0.46 15.55
C GLY A 60 4.97 0.54 14.51
N ALA A 61 5.68 1.66 14.30
CA ALA A 61 5.33 2.65 13.30
C ALA A 61 5.44 2.10 11.87
N VAL A 62 6.50 1.34 11.57
CA VAL A 62 6.70 0.69 10.26
C VAL A 62 5.59 -0.33 9.98
N GLN A 63 5.20 -1.12 10.98
CA GLN A 63 4.09 -2.07 10.86
C GLN A 63 2.75 -1.36 10.62
N ALA A 64 2.46 -0.29 11.36
CA ALA A 64 1.23 0.48 11.21
C ALA A 64 1.14 1.11 9.82
N VAL A 65 2.22 1.75 9.34
CA VAL A 65 2.28 2.32 7.98
C VAL A 65 2.09 1.23 6.94
N SER A 66 2.77 0.09 7.08
CA SER A 66 2.65 -1.01 6.12
C SER A 66 1.24 -1.59 6.07
N SER A 67 0.56 -1.70 7.22
CA SER A 67 -0.83 -2.15 7.28
C SER A 67 -1.78 -1.17 6.60
N GLU A 68 -1.66 0.13 6.86
CA GLU A 68 -2.55 1.14 6.27
C GLU A 68 -2.33 1.26 4.75
N VAL A 69 -1.06 1.29 4.33
CA VAL A 69 -0.70 1.34 2.90
C VAL A 69 -1.16 0.07 2.18
N GLY A 70 -1.00 -1.10 2.79
CA GLY A 70 -1.52 -2.36 2.25
C GLY A 70 -3.05 -2.37 2.12
N ALA A 71 -3.75 -1.85 3.13
CA ALA A 71 -5.21 -1.71 3.09
C ALA A 71 -5.65 -0.74 1.99
N HIS A 72 -4.95 0.37 1.79
CA HIS A 72 -5.24 1.33 0.72
C HIS A 72 -4.96 0.73 -0.67
N ALA A 73 -3.83 0.06 -0.87
CA ALA A 73 -3.51 -0.65 -2.10
C ALA A 73 -4.57 -1.72 -2.44
N GLY A 74 -5.10 -2.42 -1.42
CA GLY A 74 -6.23 -3.33 -1.55
C GLY A 74 -7.48 -2.63 -2.06
N LYS A 75 -7.88 -1.51 -1.44
CA LYS A 75 -9.03 -0.70 -1.88
C LYS A 75 -8.89 -0.22 -3.33
N LEU A 76 -7.69 0.20 -3.75
CA LEU A 76 -7.42 0.60 -5.13
C LEU A 76 -7.57 -0.57 -6.11
N THR A 77 -7.11 -1.75 -5.72
CA THR A 77 -7.24 -2.98 -6.52
C THR A 77 -8.70 -3.42 -6.66
N ASP A 78 -9.46 -3.34 -5.58
CA ASP A 78 -10.90 -3.64 -5.57
C ASP A 78 -11.68 -2.65 -6.44
N ALA A 79 -11.37 -1.35 -6.30
CA ALA A 79 -11.96 -0.31 -7.13
C ALA A 79 -11.67 -0.54 -8.63
N ALA A 80 -10.41 -0.84 -8.98
CA ALA A 80 -10.03 -1.16 -10.36
C ALA A 80 -10.84 -2.34 -10.92
N SER A 81 -11.05 -3.38 -10.10
CA SER A 81 -11.80 -4.57 -10.47
C SER A 81 -13.30 -4.29 -10.62
N ALA A 82 -13.87 -3.42 -9.78
CA ALA A 82 -15.26 -2.99 -9.88
C ALA A 82 -15.52 -2.17 -11.16
N TYR A 83 -14.65 -1.20 -11.48
CA TYR A 83 -14.75 -0.42 -12.72
C TYR A 83 -14.65 -1.31 -13.95
N GLN A 84 -13.65 -2.19 -14.00
CA GLN A 84 -13.48 -3.09 -15.14
C GLN A 84 -14.68 -4.02 -15.34
N ARG A 85 -15.22 -4.61 -14.25
CA ARG A 85 -16.43 -5.46 -14.34
C ARG A 85 -17.63 -4.68 -14.90
N THR A 86 -17.79 -3.45 -14.45
CA THR A 86 -18.89 -2.58 -14.90
C THR A 86 -18.75 -2.26 -16.38
N ASP A 87 -17.54 -1.90 -16.82
CA ASP A 87 -17.24 -1.63 -18.24
C ASP A 87 -17.49 -2.86 -19.12
N ASP A 88 -17.06 -4.04 -18.67
CA ASP A 88 -17.27 -5.30 -19.38
C ASP A 88 -18.77 -5.65 -19.51
N GLU A 89 -19.57 -5.42 -18.46
CA GLU A 89 -21.01 -5.63 -18.47
C GLU A 89 -21.71 -4.69 -19.48
N TYR A 90 -21.38 -3.40 -19.46
CA TYR A 90 -21.93 -2.44 -20.43
C TYR A 90 -21.51 -2.76 -21.86
N ALA A 91 -20.24 -3.13 -22.08
CA ALA A 91 -19.75 -3.54 -23.39
C ALA A 91 -20.49 -4.78 -23.91
N HIS A 92 -20.74 -5.76 -23.04
CA HIS A 92 -21.51 -6.96 -23.38
C HIS A 92 -22.95 -6.61 -23.76
N ARG A 93 -23.64 -5.78 -22.97
CA ARG A 93 -25.01 -5.34 -23.28
C ARG A 93 -25.09 -4.57 -24.59
N LEU A 94 -24.10 -3.72 -24.86
CA LEU A 94 -24.03 -2.96 -26.12
C LEU A 94 -23.82 -3.90 -27.33
N ASN A 95 -22.92 -4.89 -27.20
CA ASN A 95 -22.67 -5.86 -28.25
C ASN A 95 -23.89 -6.76 -28.52
N SER A 96 -24.59 -7.20 -27.47
CA SER A 96 -25.82 -8.00 -27.59
C SER A 96 -27.01 -7.22 -28.13
N ALA A 97 -27.03 -5.88 -27.98
CA ALA A 97 -28.07 -5.01 -28.53
C ALA A 97 -27.80 -4.58 -29.98
N LYS A 98 -26.60 -4.85 -30.52
CA LYS A 98 -26.25 -4.53 -31.91
C LYS A 98 -26.89 -5.58 -32.84
N PRO A 99 -27.77 -5.20 -33.79
CA PRO A 99 -28.34 -6.16 -34.73
C PRO A 99 -27.24 -6.72 -35.63
N ALA A 100 -27.31 -8.03 -35.92
CA ALA A 100 -26.47 -8.66 -36.93
C ALA A 100 -26.78 -8.01 -38.28
N GLY A 101 -25.84 -7.19 -38.78
CA GLY A 101 -25.85 -6.70 -40.15
C GLY A 101 -25.41 -7.77 -41.12
#